data_AF-A0A928AS46-F1
#
_entry.id   AF-A0A928AS46-F1
#
_cell.length_a   1.000
_cell.length_b   1.000
_cell.length_c   1.000
_cell.angle_alpha   90.00
_cell.angle_beta   90.00
_cell.angle_gamma   90.00
#
_symmetry.space_group_name_H-M   'P 1'
#
loop_
_entity.id
_entity.type
_entity.pdbx_description
1 polymer ?
#
loop_
_entity_poly.entity_id
_entity_poly.type
_entity_poly.pdbx_seq_one_letter_code
_entity_poly.pdbx_strand_id
1 'polypeptide(L)'
;MKKLLLIALAIFFVQGLAAQTVSPETLAKRAKRKNLTVKEWNTDSSKKSRWLDHLTVYDEHGRKIEEIEYNQFGQIRRETCEYDPVTEKVIKEVIYNDRNKVERIRKYEYNEDGTKHKQYNYLPNGKLYTIKVFEYVFDEN
;
A
#
# COMPACT_ATOMS: atom_id res chain seq x y z
N MET A 1 12.78 -13.34 61.61
CA MET A 1 13.33 -13.05 60.26
C MET A 1 12.16 -12.83 59.30
N LYS A 2 12.16 -11.67 58.61
CA LYS A 2 11.47 -11.36 57.34
C LYS A 2 9.94 -11.54 57.32
N LYS A 3 9.15 -10.49 57.60
CA LYS A 3 8.70 -9.37 56.74
C LYS A 3 7.23 -9.59 56.32
N LEU A 4 6.35 -8.74 56.85
CA LEU A 4 5.06 -8.39 56.22
C LEU A 4 5.31 -7.85 54.80
N LEU A 5 4.36 -8.06 53.88
CA LEU A 5 3.86 -7.15 52.82
C LEU A 5 2.95 -7.99 51.90
N LEU A 6 1.62 -7.81 51.88
CA LEU A 6 0.79 -6.76 51.26
C LEU A 6 0.02 -7.35 50.07
N ILE A 7 -1.31 -7.28 50.17
CA ILE A 7 -2.30 -7.51 49.11
C ILE A 7 -2.17 -6.37 48.09
N ALA A 8 -2.17 -6.67 46.79
CA ALA A 8 -2.67 -5.74 45.77
C ALA A 8 -3.19 -6.48 44.54
N LEU A 9 -4.46 -6.24 44.29
CA LEU A 9 -5.27 -6.57 43.12
C LEU A 9 -4.78 -5.83 41.87
N ALA A 10 -5.31 -6.21 40.70
CA ALA A 10 -5.51 -5.39 39.51
C ALA A 10 -4.30 -5.41 38.51
N ILE A 11 -4.44 -5.53 37.19
CA ILE A 11 -5.53 -5.37 36.22
C ILE A 11 -5.16 -6.19 34.97
N PHE A 12 -6.16 -6.78 34.31
CA PHE A 12 -6.10 -7.23 32.92
C PHE A 12 -5.48 -6.14 32.03
N PHE A 13 -4.26 -6.34 31.54
CA PHE A 13 -3.80 -5.63 30.35
C PHE A 13 -4.14 -6.49 29.13
N VAL A 14 -5.44 -6.52 28.80
CA VAL A 14 -5.80 -6.58 27.37
C VAL A 14 -5.33 -5.22 26.85
N GLN A 15 -4.09 -5.16 26.35
CA GLN A 15 -3.76 -4.08 25.43
C GLN A 15 -4.74 -4.25 24.28
N GLY A 16 -5.78 -3.42 24.28
CA GLY A 16 -6.58 -3.21 23.11
C GLY A 16 -5.59 -2.81 22.03
N LEU A 17 -5.25 -3.76 21.15
CA LEU A 17 -4.79 -3.44 19.82
C LEU A 17 -5.96 -2.67 19.23
N ALA A 18 -5.95 -1.34 19.40
CA ALA A 18 -6.78 -0.47 18.61
C ALA A 18 -6.40 -0.83 17.17
N ALA A 19 -7.27 -1.59 16.52
CA ALA A 19 -7.10 -1.94 15.13
C ALA A 19 -6.90 -0.61 14.42
N GLN A 20 -5.71 -0.40 13.85
CA GLN A 20 -5.33 0.87 13.26
C GLN A 20 -6.28 1.10 12.09
N THR A 21 -7.26 1.97 12.30
CA THR A 21 -8.32 2.20 11.32
C THR A 21 -7.80 3.11 10.23
N VAL A 22 -8.18 2.79 8.99
CA VAL A 22 -7.93 3.65 7.83
C VAL A 22 -8.67 4.97 8.03
N SER A 23 -8.03 6.10 7.66
CA SER A 23 -8.61 7.42 7.89
C SER A 23 -10.00 7.59 7.21
N PRO A 24 -10.90 8.40 7.77
CA PRO A 24 -12.21 8.66 7.18
C PRO A 24 -12.15 9.16 5.74
N GLU A 25 -11.17 9.99 5.39
CA GLU A 25 -10.95 10.51 4.04
C GLU A 25 -10.59 9.40 3.07
N THR A 26 -9.79 8.44 3.52
CA THR A 26 -9.41 7.28 2.71
C THR A 26 -10.61 6.35 2.50
N LEU A 27 -11.43 6.13 3.53
CA LEU A 27 -12.68 5.37 3.41
C LEU A 27 -13.67 6.05 2.45
N ALA A 28 -13.81 7.37 2.52
CA ALA A 28 -14.66 8.13 1.60
C ALA A 28 -14.18 8.02 0.13
N LYS A 29 -12.86 8.04 -0.10
CA LYS A 29 -12.29 7.79 -1.44
C LYS A 29 -12.56 6.36 -1.91
N ARG A 30 -12.37 5.36 -1.04
CA ARG A 30 -12.60 3.94 -1.34
C ARG A 30 -14.07 3.65 -1.66
N ALA A 31 -15.00 4.26 -0.94
CA ALA A 31 -16.44 4.09 -1.18
C ALA A 31 -16.86 4.42 -2.62
N LYS A 32 -16.19 5.38 -3.27
CA LYS A 32 -16.45 5.78 -4.67
C LYS A 32 -15.79 4.87 -5.71
N ARG A 33 -15.00 3.87 -5.29
CA ARG A 33 -14.13 3.07 -6.16
C ARG A 33 -14.37 1.57 -6.05
N LYS A 34 -15.42 1.13 -5.35
CA LYS A 34 -15.74 -0.29 -5.19
C LYS A 34 -15.98 -0.95 -6.54
N ASN A 35 -15.29 -2.06 -6.80
CA ASN A 35 -15.35 -2.83 -8.06
C ASN A 35 -15.12 -1.96 -9.32
N LEU A 36 -14.33 -0.90 -9.19
CA LEU A 36 -14.08 0.04 -10.27
C LEU A 36 -12.91 -0.44 -11.13
N THR A 37 -13.05 -0.30 -12.45
CA THR A 37 -11.91 -0.33 -13.38
C THR A 37 -11.82 1.00 -14.10
N VAL A 38 -10.67 1.67 -14.01
CA VAL A 38 -10.41 2.94 -14.68
C VAL A 38 -9.47 2.68 -15.86
N LYS A 39 -9.83 3.21 -17.03
CA LYS A 39 -8.99 3.19 -18.24
C LYS A 39 -8.70 4.62 -18.65
N GLU A 40 -7.44 5.01 -18.59
CA GLU A 40 -6.95 6.32 -19.00
C GLU A 40 -6.32 6.18 -20.38
N TRP A 41 -6.64 7.12 -21.28
CA TRP A 41 -6.22 7.04 -22.67
C TRP A 41 -5.56 8.33 -23.08
N ASN A 42 -4.41 8.21 -23.72
CA ASN A 42 -3.76 9.32 -24.38
C ASN A 42 -4.17 9.40 -25.84
N THR A 43 -4.26 10.62 -26.37
CA THR A 43 -4.54 10.89 -27.78
C THR A 43 -3.47 11.82 -28.32
N ASP A 44 -2.78 11.39 -29.37
CA ASP A 44 -1.82 12.23 -30.09
C ASP A 44 -2.57 13.41 -30.71
N SER A 45 -2.18 14.63 -30.35
CA SER A 45 -2.88 15.83 -30.79
C SER A 45 -2.77 16.06 -32.30
N SER A 46 -1.72 15.55 -32.95
CA SER A 46 -1.44 15.69 -34.37
C SER A 46 -2.01 14.53 -35.18
N LYS A 47 -1.60 13.29 -34.85
CA LYS A 47 -1.99 12.06 -35.56
C LYS A 47 -3.37 11.55 -35.19
N LYS A 48 -3.96 12.08 -34.11
CA LYS A 48 -5.24 11.63 -33.53
C LYS A 48 -5.27 10.14 -33.16
N SER A 49 -4.12 9.50 -33.10
CA SER A 49 -3.98 8.12 -32.63
C SER A 49 -4.21 8.08 -31.12
N ARG A 50 -5.00 7.11 -30.66
CA ARG A 50 -5.32 6.91 -29.26
C ARG A 50 -4.69 5.60 -28.77
N TRP A 51 -4.06 5.62 -27.61
CA TRP A 51 -3.54 4.42 -26.94
C TRP A 51 -3.99 4.40 -25.48
N LEU A 52 -4.12 3.20 -24.93
CA LEU A 52 -4.34 3.02 -23.50
C LEU A 52 -3.06 3.49 -22.80
N ASP A 53 -3.20 4.30 -21.76
CA ASP A 53 -2.09 4.87 -21.02
C ASP A 53 -2.00 4.21 -19.64
N HIS A 54 -3.12 4.15 -18.92
CA HIS A 54 -3.21 3.46 -17.64
C HIS A 54 -4.48 2.59 -17.54
N LEU A 55 -4.33 1.42 -16.92
CA LEU A 55 -5.42 0.61 -16.40
C LEU A 55 -5.27 0.51 -14.89
N THR A 56 -6.29 0.91 -14.14
CA THR A 56 -6.32 0.73 -12.68
C THR A 56 -7.53 -0.10 -12.28
N VAL A 57 -7.31 -1.16 -11.50
CA VAL A 57 -8.37 -2.04 -10.99
C VAL A 57 -8.50 -1.90 -9.49
N TYR A 58 -9.74 -1.77 -9.03
CA TYR A 58 -10.10 -1.67 -7.62
C TYR A 58 -10.98 -2.84 -7.21
N ASP A 59 -10.80 -3.34 -5.99
CA ASP A 59 -11.60 -4.41 -5.41
C ASP A 59 -12.95 -3.92 -4.85
N GLU A 60 -13.72 -4.84 -4.27
CA GLU A 60 -15.04 -4.55 -3.66
C GLU A 60 -14.96 -3.59 -2.46
N HIS A 61 -13.78 -3.44 -1.86
CA HIS A 61 -13.49 -2.50 -0.78
C HIS A 61 -12.99 -1.14 -1.32
N GLY A 62 -12.88 -0.98 -2.65
CA GLY A 62 -12.39 0.22 -3.31
C GLY A 62 -10.88 0.44 -3.19
N ARG A 63 -10.13 -0.63 -2.88
CA ARG A 63 -8.66 -0.62 -2.77
C ARG A 63 -8.06 -0.93 -4.13
N LYS A 64 -6.98 -0.23 -4.51
CA LYS A 64 -6.28 -0.45 -5.78
C LYS A 64 -5.53 -1.78 -5.70
N ILE A 65 -5.92 -2.76 -6.50
CA ILE A 65 -5.29 -4.10 -6.50
C ILE A 65 -4.35 -4.31 -7.68
N GLU A 66 -4.52 -3.55 -8.76
CA GLU A 66 -3.68 -3.63 -9.95
C GLU A 66 -3.59 -2.27 -10.66
N GLU A 67 -2.42 -1.97 -11.18
CA GLU A 67 -2.14 -0.84 -12.07
C GLU A 67 -1.23 -1.29 -13.20
N ILE A 68 -1.58 -0.94 -14.44
CA ILE A 68 -0.77 -1.24 -15.62
C ILE A 68 -0.56 0.07 -16.38
N GLU A 69 0.70 0.37 -16.65
CA GLU A 69 1.14 1.50 -17.48
C GLU A 69 1.45 0.99 -18.89
N TYR A 70 1.01 1.75 -19.89
CA TYR A 70 1.13 1.44 -21.30
C TYR A 70 1.73 2.61 -22.07
N ASN A 71 2.43 2.30 -23.15
CA ASN A 71 2.72 3.25 -24.23
C ASN A 71 2.06 2.80 -25.53
N GLN A 72 2.37 3.50 -26.62
CA GLN A 72 1.87 3.17 -27.97
C GLN A 72 2.24 1.75 -28.44
N PHE A 73 3.25 1.11 -27.83
CA PHE A 73 3.74 -0.23 -28.20
C PHE A 73 3.27 -1.34 -27.26
N GLY A 74 2.57 -1.00 -26.16
CA GLY A 74 2.03 -1.98 -25.22
C GLY A 74 2.38 -1.66 -23.76
N GLN A 75 2.29 -2.69 -22.91
CA GLN A 75 2.58 -2.57 -21.49
C GLN A 75 4.04 -2.21 -21.25
N ILE A 76 4.28 -1.23 -20.38
CA ILE A 76 5.61 -0.87 -19.89
C ILE A 76 5.85 -1.50 -18.53
N ARG A 77 4.83 -1.48 -17.67
CA ARG A 77 4.94 -1.87 -16.28
C ARG A 77 3.59 -2.33 -15.74
N ARG A 78 3.62 -3.27 -14.81
CA ARG A 78 2.46 -3.65 -14.02
C ARG A 78 2.83 -3.67 -12.54
N GLU A 79 1.88 -3.30 -11.69
CA GLU A 79 2.00 -3.36 -10.24
C GLU A 79 0.74 -3.97 -9.64
N THR A 80 0.91 -4.90 -8.70
CA THR A 80 -0.21 -5.50 -7.94
C THR A 80 -0.02 -5.25 -6.44
N CYS A 81 -1.12 -4.99 -5.73
CA CYS A 81 -1.12 -4.69 -4.30
C CYS A 81 -1.88 -5.74 -3.50
N GLU A 82 -1.30 -6.18 -2.39
CA GLU A 82 -1.94 -7.03 -1.39
C GLU A 82 -2.13 -6.23 -0.10
N TYR A 83 -3.28 -6.43 0.56
CA TYR A 83 -3.68 -5.68 1.75
C TYR A 83 -3.81 -6.60 2.96
N ASP A 84 -3.48 -6.05 4.12
CA ASP A 84 -3.78 -6.68 5.41
C ASP A 84 -5.31 -6.74 5.61
N PRO A 85 -5.88 -7.89 6.01
CA PRO A 85 -7.33 -8.02 6.17
C PRO A 85 -7.88 -7.28 7.40
N VAL A 86 -7.04 -6.94 8.37
CA VAL A 86 -7.44 -6.29 9.63
C VAL A 86 -7.20 -4.79 9.58
N THR A 87 -6.01 -4.37 9.17
CA THR A 87 -5.63 -2.95 9.12
C THR A 87 -5.97 -2.28 7.79
N GLU A 88 -6.30 -3.07 6.76
CA GLU A 88 -6.55 -2.63 5.38
C GLU A 88 -5.42 -1.77 4.77
N LYS A 89 -4.21 -1.87 5.32
CA LYS A 89 -2.97 -1.26 4.79
C LYS A 89 -2.31 -2.18 3.77
N VAL A 90 -1.50 -1.62 2.88
CA VAL A 90 -0.77 -2.41 1.88
C VAL A 90 0.34 -3.18 2.58
N ILE A 91 0.36 -4.51 2.46
CA ILE A 91 1.43 -5.34 3.02
C ILE A 91 2.49 -5.70 2.00
N LYS A 92 2.10 -5.74 0.72
CA LYS A 92 2.99 -6.14 -0.36
C LYS A 92 2.59 -5.49 -1.68
N GLU A 93 3.59 -5.03 -2.41
CA GLU A 93 3.45 -4.67 -3.83
C GLU A 93 4.41 -5.55 -4.65
N VAL A 94 3.95 -6.00 -5.82
CA VAL A 94 4.79 -6.72 -6.78
C VAL A 94 4.85 -5.92 -8.06
N ILE A 95 6.07 -5.65 -8.52
CA ILE A 95 6.34 -4.88 -9.74
C ILE A 95 6.79 -5.84 -10.82
N TYR A 96 6.13 -5.73 -11.96
CA TYR A 96 6.42 -6.51 -13.16
C TYR A 96 6.83 -5.57 -14.29
N ASN A 97 7.71 -6.06 -15.16
CA ASN A 97 8.06 -5.37 -16.40
C ASN A 97 7.03 -5.57 -17.51
N ASP A 98 7.36 -5.04 -18.69
CA ASP A 98 6.66 -5.18 -19.97
C ASP A 98 6.33 -6.64 -20.34
N ARG A 99 7.15 -7.60 -19.90
CA ARG A 99 6.99 -9.05 -20.15
C ARG A 99 6.35 -9.79 -18.98
N ASN A 100 5.74 -9.09 -18.03
CA ASN A 100 5.13 -9.65 -16.84
C ASN A 100 6.09 -10.46 -15.94
N LYS A 101 7.41 -10.19 -16.02
CA LYS A 101 8.39 -10.76 -15.10
C LYS A 101 8.53 -9.87 -13.88
N VAL A 102 8.57 -10.46 -12.69
CA VAL A 102 8.80 -9.74 -11.44
C VAL A 102 10.17 -9.06 -11.49
N GLU A 103 10.21 -7.77 -11.19
CA GLU A 103 11.44 -6.99 -11.05
C GLU A 103 11.71 -6.61 -9.60
N ARG A 104 10.65 -6.40 -8.82
CA ARG A 104 10.73 -5.97 -7.43
C ARG A 104 9.55 -6.48 -6.63
N ILE A 105 9.80 -6.79 -5.36
CA ILE A 105 8.76 -7.04 -4.36
C ILE A 105 8.97 -6.03 -3.25
N ARG A 106 7.92 -5.32 -2.84
CA ARG A 106 7.97 -4.34 -1.76
C ARG A 106 7.15 -4.83 -0.58
N LYS A 107 7.63 -4.58 0.64
CA LYS A 107 6.88 -4.76 1.89
C LYS A 107 7.01 -3.52 2.77
N TYR A 108 6.04 -3.31 3.64
CA TYR A 108 5.91 -2.06 4.38
C TYR A 108 5.82 -2.27 5.89
N GLU A 109 6.45 -1.37 6.63
CA GLU A 109 6.15 -1.08 8.03
C GLU A 109 5.52 0.31 8.10
N TYR A 110 4.69 0.54 9.11
CA TYR A 110 3.93 1.77 9.29
C TYR A 110 4.17 2.35 10.68
N ASN A 111 4.17 3.68 10.76
CA ASN A 111 4.12 4.40 12.03
C ASN A 111 2.73 4.24 12.67
N GLU A 112 2.62 4.63 13.95
CA GLU A 112 1.36 4.55 14.70
C GLU A 112 0.23 5.38 14.05
N ASP A 113 0.58 6.53 13.47
CA ASP A 113 -0.34 7.41 12.74
C ASP A 113 -0.79 6.86 11.36
N GLY A 114 -0.24 5.71 10.96
CA GLY A 114 -0.52 5.05 9.70
C GLY A 114 0.25 5.55 8.48
N THR A 115 1.16 6.49 8.65
CA THR A 115 2.15 6.84 7.62
C THR A 115 3.15 5.70 7.42
N LYS A 116 3.79 5.62 6.26
CA LYS A 116 4.79 4.57 5.98
C LYS A 116 6.02 4.83 6.85
N HIS A 117 6.52 3.84 7.57
CA HIS A 117 7.76 3.92 8.34
C HIS A 117 8.96 3.42 7.51
N LYS A 118 8.84 2.19 6.99
CA LYS A 118 9.86 1.57 6.12
C LYS A 118 9.25 0.89 4.93
N GLN A 119 10.02 0.86 3.85
CA GLN A 119 9.76 0.05 2.67
C GLN A 119 10.97 -0.84 2.38
N TYR A 120 10.76 -2.14 2.47
CA TYR A 120 11.75 -3.15 2.11
C TYR A 120 11.58 -3.51 0.64
N ASN A 121 12.63 -3.37 -0.15
CA ASN A 121 12.62 -3.71 -1.57
C ASN A 121 13.45 -4.96 -1.79
N TYR A 122 12.82 -6.02 -2.26
CA TYR A 122 13.44 -7.31 -2.54
C TYR A 122 13.60 -7.50 -4.05
N LEU A 123 14.67 -8.19 -4.44
CA LEU A 123 14.83 -8.75 -5.77
C LEU A 123 13.85 -9.93 -5.98
N PRO A 124 13.62 -10.36 -7.23
CA PRO A 124 12.71 -11.47 -7.52
C PRO A 124 13.08 -12.79 -6.84
N ASN A 125 14.38 -12.99 -6.55
CA ASN A 125 14.88 -14.16 -5.82
C ASN A 125 14.70 -14.06 -4.28
N GLY A 126 14.00 -13.05 -3.78
CA GLY A 126 13.76 -12.83 -2.35
C GLY A 126 14.90 -12.16 -1.59
N LYS A 127 16.04 -11.84 -2.24
CA LYS A 127 17.13 -11.11 -1.59
C LYS A 127 16.72 -9.66 -1.33
N LEU A 128 16.89 -9.19 -0.09
CA LEU A 128 16.72 -7.77 0.23
C LEU A 128 17.74 -6.94 -0.56
N TYR A 129 17.24 -5.98 -1.33
CA TYR A 129 18.06 -5.09 -2.16
C TYR A 129 18.31 -3.76 -1.45
N THR A 130 17.23 -3.08 -1.05
CA THR A 130 17.31 -1.76 -0.40
C THR A 130 16.19 -1.58 0.61
N ILE A 131 16.47 -0.86 1.69
CA ILE A 131 15.46 -0.34 2.62
C ILE A 131 15.32 1.16 2.38
N LYS A 132 14.09 1.64 2.23
CA LYS A 132 13.75 3.06 2.28
C LYS A 132 13.13 3.34 3.64
N VAL A 133 13.67 4.32 4.36
CA VAL A 133 13.11 4.83 5.62
C VAL A 133 12.44 6.16 5.31
N PHE A 134 11.24 6.37 5.84
CA PHE A 134 10.49 7.60 5.66
C PHE A 134 10.56 8.42 6.95
N GLU A 135 10.98 9.67 6.81
CA GLU A 135 10.98 10.68 7.87
C GLU A 135 10.04 11.80 7.46
N TYR A 136 9.16 12.20 8.37
CA TYR A 136 8.17 13.26 8.14
C TYR A 136 8.53 14.44 9.02
N VAL A 137 8.95 15.54 8.39
CA VAL A 137 9.31 16.79 9.05
C VAL A 137 8.23 17.81 8.70
N PHE A 138 7.63 18.41 9.72
CA PHE A 138 6.66 19.48 9.57
C PHE A 138 7.35 20.79 9.92
N ASP A 139 7.35 21.74 8.99
CA ASP A 139 7.75 23.11 9.30
C ASP A 139 6.57 23.81 9.98
N GLU A 140 6.78 24.33 11.18
CA GLU A 140 5.82 25.22 11.84
C GLU A 140 5.86 26.57 11.13
N ASN A 141 4.78 26.93 10.44
CA ASN A 141 4.51 28.29 9.97
C ASN A 141 3.50 28.97 10.91
#